data_AF-A0A6M0HX21-F1
#
_entry.id   AF-A0A6M0HX21-F1
#
_cell.length_a   1.000
_cell.length_b   1.000
_cell.length_c   1.000
_cell.angle_alpha   90.00
_cell.angle_beta   90.00
_cell.angle_gamma   90.00
#
_symmetry.space_group_name_H-M   'P 1'
#
loop_
_entity.id
_entity.type
_entity.pdbx_description
1 polymer ?
#
loop_
_entity_poly.entity_id
_entity_poly.type
_entity_poly.pdbx_seq_one_letter_code
_entity_poly.pdbx_strand_id
1 'polypeptide(L)'
;DANGIVNVSAKDKASGKEQTIRIEASGGLDEAAIQRLVREAETHAGSDKVRKELVEAGNHADVAIYTTEKSLKEAEGQVAADVKAEVEKAVTAAKEAIQAGDLSRIKTATEHLNQVASRLGERGPAAKGPSADPEIVDAEFEDAPGDDTRHRPAA
;
A
#
# COMPACT_ATOMS: atom_id res chain seq x y z
N ASP A 1 -19.15 -28.18 -3.39
CA ASP A 1 -19.54 -29.59 -3.14
C ASP A 1 -18.87 -30.54 -4.11
N ALA A 2 -18.81 -31.84 -3.77
CA ALA A 2 -18.24 -32.90 -4.61
C ALA A 2 -18.95 -33.09 -5.97
N ASN A 3 -20.12 -32.46 -6.16
CA ASN A 3 -20.95 -32.54 -7.37
C ASN A 3 -20.75 -31.35 -8.33
N GLY A 4 -19.71 -30.51 -8.15
CA GLY A 4 -19.47 -29.35 -9.01
C GLY A 4 -20.39 -28.15 -8.77
N ILE A 5 -21.22 -28.21 -7.73
CA ILE A 5 -22.05 -27.09 -7.29
C ILE A 5 -21.21 -26.18 -6.38
N VAL A 6 -21.15 -24.90 -6.74
CA VAL A 6 -20.52 -23.85 -5.94
C VAL A 6 -21.61 -23.10 -5.19
N ASN A 7 -21.60 -23.21 -3.86
CA ASN A 7 -22.46 -22.43 -2.99
C ASN A 7 -21.69 -21.18 -2.56
N VAL A 8 -22.14 -20.00 -2.98
CA VAL A 8 -21.58 -18.72 -2.55
C VAL A 8 -22.52 -18.12 -1.51
N SER A 9 -22.06 -17.97 -0.27
CA SER A 9 -22.81 -17.31 0.79
C SER A 9 -22.10 -16.02 1.21
N ALA A 10 -22.86 -14.93 1.29
CA ALA A 10 -22.41 -13.67 1.85
C ALA A 10 -23.24 -13.39 3.11
N LYS A 11 -22.56 -13.29 4.26
CA LYS A 11 -23.18 -12.99 5.55
C LYS A 11 -22.75 -11.60 6.01
N ASP A 12 -23.71 -10.73 6.27
CA ASP A 12 -23.46 -9.50 6.99
C ASP A 12 -23.30 -9.81 8.49
N LYS A 13 -22.10 -9.56 9.04
CA LYS A 13 -21.77 -9.92 10.43
C LYS A 13 -22.48 -9.06 11.48
N ALA A 14 -23.00 -7.89 11.11
CA ALA A 14 -23.64 -6.95 12.04
C ALA A 14 -25.16 -7.22 12.20
N SER A 15 -25.85 -7.50 11.10
CA SER A 15 -27.29 -7.77 11.05
C SER A 15 -27.63 -9.27 11.07
N GLY A 16 -26.63 -10.14 10.88
CA GLY A 16 -26.81 -11.58 10.82
C GLY A 16 -27.54 -12.08 9.57
N LYS A 17 -27.89 -11.18 8.64
CA LYS A 17 -28.60 -11.52 7.41
C LYS A 17 -27.65 -12.22 6.44
N GLU A 18 -28.12 -13.32 5.87
CA GLU A 18 -27.38 -14.14 4.92
C GLU A 18 -28.10 -14.12 3.57
N GLN A 19 -27.32 -13.99 2.49
CA GLN A 19 -27.78 -14.21 1.13
C GLN A 19 -26.95 -15.33 0.54
N THR A 20 -27.63 -16.36 0.06
CA THR A 20 -26.99 -17.54 -0.51
C THR A 20 -27.38 -17.67 -1.97
N ILE A 21 -26.38 -17.73 -2.84
CA ILE A 21 -26.55 -17.99 -4.27
C ILE A 21 -25.95 -19.37 -4.54
N ARG A 22 -26.77 -20.27 -5.10
CA ARG A 22 -26.31 -21.56 -5.60
C ARG A 22 -26.04 -21.42 -7.09
N ILE A 23 -24.80 -21.62 -7.50
CA ILE A 23 -24.43 -21.66 -8.90
C ILE A 23 -24.47 -23.12 -9.34
N GLU A 24 -25.48 -23.45 -10.14
CA GLU A 24 -25.60 -24.76 -10.80
C GLU A 24 -24.81 -24.72 -12.10
N ALA A 25 -23.94 -25.71 -12.33
CA ALA A 25 -23.10 -25.79 -13.53
C ALA A 25 -23.94 -26.14 -14.76
N SER A 26 -24.65 -25.17 -15.33
CA SER A 26 -25.57 -25.37 -16.47
C SER A 26 -24.88 -25.35 -17.85
N GLY A 27 -23.55 -25.21 -17.89
CA GLY A 27 -22.75 -25.32 -19.10
C GLY A 27 -21.27 -25.27 -18.77
N GLY A 28 -20.56 -26.38 -18.96
CA GLY A 28 -19.13 -26.48 -18.73
C GLY A 28 -18.31 -26.02 -19.94
N LEU A 29 -17.05 -25.65 -19.69
CA LEU A 29 -16.04 -25.51 -20.74
C LEU A 29 -15.68 -26.91 -21.25
N ASP A 30 -15.51 -27.07 -22.56
CA ASP A 30 -14.97 -28.31 -23.11
C ASP A 30 -13.46 -28.42 -22.80
N GLU A 31 -12.91 -29.64 -22.89
CA GLU A 31 -11.51 -29.90 -22.52
C GLU A 31 -10.53 -29.09 -23.39
N ALA A 32 -10.91 -28.81 -24.64
CA ALA A 32 -10.13 -27.97 -25.56
C ALA A 32 -10.08 -26.50 -25.10
N ALA A 33 -11.21 -25.93 -24.66
CA ALA A 33 -11.26 -24.58 -24.10
C ALA A 33 -10.52 -24.50 -22.77
N ILE A 34 -10.57 -25.55 -21.92
CA ILE A 34 -9.81 -25.60 -20.68
C ILE A 34 -8.31 -25.54 -20.97
N GLN A 35 -7.79 -26.39 -21.86
CA GLN A 35 -6.36 -26.40 -22.20
C GLN A 35 -5.91 -25.08 -22.84
N ARG A 36 -6.76 -24.47 -23.67
CA ARG A 36 -6.50 -23.14 -24.23
C ARG A 36 -6.40 -22.08 -23.14
N LEU A 37 -7.35 -22.02 -22.20
CA LEU A 37 -7.35 -21.07 -21.09
C LEU A 37 -6.13 -21.23 -20.18
N VAL A 38 -5.68 -22.48 -19.93
CA VAL A 38 -4.46 -22.74 -19.15
C VAL A 38 -3.23 -22.14 -19.85
N ARG A 39 -3.05 -22.37 -21.15
CA ARG A 39 -1.91 -21.80 -21.89
C ARG A 39 -1.97 -20.28 -21.98
N GLU A 40 -3.17 -19.72 -22.17
CA GLU A 40 -3.37 -18.27 -22.16
C GLU A 40 -3.01 -17.68 -20.78
N ALA A 41 -3.46 -18.30 -19.68
CA ALA A 41 -3.11 -17.87 -18.33
C ALA A 41 -1.61 -17.93 -18.05
N GLU A 42 -0.92 -18.99 -18.49
CA GLU A 42 0.54 -19.12 -18.35
C GLU A 42 1.29 -18.03 -19.13
N THR A 43 0.84 -17.74 -20.35
CA THR A 43 1.45 -16.72 -21.22
C THR A 43 1.23 -15.31 -20.67
N HIS A 44 0.10 -15.06 -20.00
CA HIS A 44 -0.25 -13.76 -19.44
C HIS A 44 0.12 -13.60 -17.95
N ALA A 45 0.57 -14.66 -17.27
CA ALA A 45 0.87 -14.66 -15.84
C ALA A 45 1.80 -13.51 -15.40
N GLY A 46 2.81 -13.17 -16.21
CA GLY A 46 3.72 -12.05 -15.92
C GLY A 46 3.03 -10.69 -15.98
N SER A 47 2.22 -10.46 -17.03
CA SER A 47 1.44 -9.22 -17.19
C SER A 47 0.37 -9.09 -16.11
N ASP A 48 -0.31 -10.18 -15.78
CA ASP A 48 -1.34 -10.22 -14.75
C ASP A 48 -0.76 -9.98 -13.35
N LYS A 49 0.46 -10.46 -13.08
CA LYS A 49 1.16 -10.17 -11.84
C LYS A 49 1.46 -8.68 -11.69
N VAL A 50 2.00 -8.04 -12.73
CA VAL A 50 2.27 -6.59 -12.71
C VAL A 50 0.97 -5.78 -12.54
N ARG A 51 -0.09 -6.17 -13.25
CA ARG A 51 -1.41 -5.54 -13.13
C ARG A 51 -1.98 -5.69 -11.72
N LYS A 52 -1.86 -6.88 -11.14
CA LYS A 52 -2.27 -7.17 -9.77
C LYS A 52 -1.50 -6.31 -8.77
N GLU A 53 -0.18 -6.25 -8.89
CA GLU A 53 0.67 -5.43 -8.01
C GLU A 53 0.29 -3.94 -8.10
N LEU A 54 -0.03 -3.43 -9.29
CA LEU A 54 -0.50 -2.06 -9.48
C LEU A 54 -1.84 -1.80 -8.80
N VAL A 55 -2.80 -2.72 -8.93
CA VAL A 55 -4.11 -2.60 -8.27
C VAL A 55 -3.97 -2.70 -6.74
N GLU A 56 -3.15 -3.62 -6.25
CA GLU A 56 -2.89 -3.76 -4.81
C GLU A 56 -2.20 -2.52 -4.23
N ALA A 57 -1.19 -1.98 -4.93
CA ALA A 57 -0.53 -0.74 -4.53
C ALA A 57 -1.49 0.45 -4.55
N GLY A 58 -2.34 0.57 -5.57
CA GLY A 58 -3.37 1.61 -5.65
C GLY A 58 -4.36 1.53 -4.50
N ASN A 59 -4.89 0.34 -4.20
CA ASN A 59 -5.80 0.12 -3.08
C ASN A 59 -5.14 0.45 -1.72
N HIS A 60 -3.86 0.10 -1.56
CA HIS A 60 -3.12 0.43 -0.34
C HIS A 60 -2.94 1.95 -0.18
N ALA A 61 -2.59 2.63 -1.26
CA ALA A 61 -2.46 4.08 -1.30
C ALA A 61 -3.80 4.79 -1.02
N ASP A 62 -4.91 4.31 -1.59
CA ASP A 62 -6.25 4.83 -1.36
C ASP A 62 -6.68 4.71 0.12
N VAL A 63 -6.39 3.57 0.75
CA VAL A 63 -6.64 3.38 2.18
C VAL A 63 -5.82 4.37 3.00
N ALA A 64 -4.52 4.53 2.68
CA ALA A 64 -3.63 5.45 3.38
C ALA A 64 -4.07 6.92 3.22
N ILE A 65 -4.51 7.32 2.03
CA ILE A 65 -5.09 8.64 1.75
C ILE A 65 -6.31 8.86 2.63
N TYR A 66 -7.27 7.92 2.60
CA TYR A 66 -8.51 8.05 3.36
C TYR A 66 -8.26 8.16 4.86
N THR A 67 -7.37 7.34 5.42
CA THR A 67 -7.03 7.42 6.85
C THR A 67 -6.37 8.73 7.20
N THR A 68 -5.48 9.23 6.34
CA THR A 68 -4.76 10.49 6.58
C THR A 68 -5.68 11.70 6.48
N GLU A 69 -6.56 11.75 5.47
CA GLU A 69 -7.58 12.80 5.33
C GLU A 69 -8.52 12.84 6.53
N LYS A 70 -8.93 11.65 7.01
CA LYS A 70 -9.77 11.54 8.20
C LYS A 70 -9.04 12.09 9.43
N SER A 71 -7.81 11.67 9.68
CA SER A 71 -7.02 12.15 10.81
C SER A 71 -6.73 13.65 10.74
N LEU A 72 -6.50 14.21 9.55
CA LEU A 72 -6.28 15.64 9.35
C LEU A 72 -7.54 16.46 9.64
N LYS A 73 -8.72 15.93 9.31
CA LYS A 73 -10.01 16.52 9.64
C LYS A 73 -10.31 16.46 11.15
N GLU A 74 -9.93 15.37 11.82
CA GLU A 74 -10.08 15.21 13.27
C GLU A 74 -9.11 16.12 14.05
N ALA A 75 -7.91 16.33 13.52
CA ALA A 75 -6.89 17.23 14.10
C ALA A 75 -7.03 18.70 13.62
N GLU A 76 -8.11 19.06 12.93
CA GLU A 76 -8.29 20.39 12.37
C GLU A 76 -8.27 21.46 13.48
N GLY A 77 -7.32 22.39 13.39
CA GLY A 77 -7.07 23.42 14.41
C GLY A 77 -6.13 23.00 15.55
N GLN A 78 -5.66 21.75 15.57
CA GLN A 78 -4.66 21.24 16.54
C GLN A 78 -3.27 21.04 15.91
N VAL A 79 -3.20 21.00 14.58
CA VAL A 79 -1.95 20.91 13.81
C VAL A 79 -1.53 22.26 13.24
N ALA A 80 -0.21 22.44 13.15
CA ALA A 80 0.39 23.64 12.57
C ALA A 80 0.15 23.71 11.05
N ALA A 81 0.01 24.93 10.51
CA ALA A 81 -0.43 25.17 9.14
C ALA A 81 0.58 24.67 8.08
N ASP A 82 1.85 24.66 8.42
CA ASP A 82 2.95 24.05 7.66
C ASP A 82 2.77 22.54 7.51
N VAL A 83 2.49 21.82 8.60
CA VAL A 83 2.25 20.37 8.58
C VAL A 83 0.97 20.04 7.82
N LYS A 84 -0.10 20.82 8.01
CA LYS A 84 -1.36 20.65 7.25
C LYS A 84 -1.11 20.76 5.74
N ALA A 85 -0.36 21.78 5.30
CA ALA A 85 -0.03 21.97 3.89
C ALA A 85 0.88 20.86 3.33
N GLU A 86 1.82 20.34 4.14
CA GLU A 86 2.69 19.21 3.75
C GLU A 86 1.87 17.93 3.53
N VAL A 87 0.93 17.62 4.44
CA VAL A 87 0.04 16.46 4.33
C VAL A 87 -0.89 16.59 3.11
N GLU A 88 -1.51 17.74 2.90
CA GLU A 88 -2.41 17.98 1.75
C GLU A 88 -1.68 17.83 0.41
N LYS A 89 -0.42 18.27 0.33
CA LYS A 89 0.45 18.04 -0.84
C LYS A 89 0.76 16.56 -1.03
N ALA A 90 1.12 15.84 0.04
CA ALA A 90 1.41 14.41 -0.02
C ALA A 90 0.18 13.59 -0.46
N VAL A 91 -1.02 13.95 0.03
CA VAL A 91 -2.29 13.34 -0.37
C VAL A 91 -2.56 13.57 -1.86
N THR A 92 -2.38 14.81 -2.34
CA THR A 92 -2.57 15.14 -3.76
C THR A 92 -1.60 14.37 -4.65
N ALA A 93 -0.32 14.31 -4.26
CA ALA A 93 0.70 13.57 -4.99
C ALA A 93 0.40 12.06 -5.05
N ALA A 94 -0.09 11.47 -3.96
CA ALA A 94 -0.51 10.07 -3.94
C ALA A 94 -1.72 9.82 -4.88
N LYS A 95 -2.72 10.71 -4.89
CA LYS A 95 -3.85 10.62 -5.83
C LYS A 95 -3.42 10.71 -7.29
N GLU A 96 -2.52 11.63 -7.62
CA GLU A 96 -1.98 11.76 -8.97
C GLU A 96 -1.16 10.53 -9.38
N ALA A 97 -0.38 9.96 -8.47
CA ALA A 97 0.38 8.73 -8.73
C ALA A 97 -0.53 7.53 -9.04
N ILE A 98 -1.66 7.41 -8.32
CA ILE A 98 -2.68 6.37 -8.58
C ILE A 98 -3.30 6.57 -9.97
N GLN A 99 -3.67 7.80 -10.33
CA GLN A 99 -4.25 8.11 -11.64
C GLN A 99 -3.25 7.88 -12.79
N ALA A 100 -1.97 8.14 -12.55
CA ALA A 100 -0.91 7.92 -13.53
C ALA A 100 -0.60 6.42 -13.76
N GLY A 101 -1.03 5.52 -12.86
CA GLY A 101 -0.80 4.08 -13.00
C GLY A 101 0.68 3.69 -12.96
N ASP A 102 1.51 4.45 -12.25
CA ASP A 102 2.94 4.16 -12.10
C ASP A 102 3.19 3.50 -10.74
N LEU A 103 3.47 2.19 -10.75
CA LEU A 103 3.69 1.39 -9.56
C LEU A 103 4.78 1.96 -8.65
N SER A 104 5.87 2.47 -9.24
CA SER A 104 6.98 3.01 -8.47
C SER A 104 6.57 4.31 -7.78
N ARG A 105 5.89 5.20 -8.51
CA ARG A 105 5.40 6.46 -7.95
C ARG A 105 4.34 6.23 -6.88
N ILE A 106 3.44 5.27 -7.05
CA ILE A 106 2.43 4.93 -6.05
C ILE A 106 3.11 4.50 -4.75
N LYS A 107 4.11 3.61 -4.82
CA LYS A 107 4.84 3.15 -3.63
C LYS A 107 5.56 4.30 -2.92
N THR A 108 6.36 5.08 -3.65
CA THR A 108 7.09 6.21 -3.06
C THR A 108 6.17 7.28 -2.50
N ALA A 109 5.07 7.62 -3.19
CA ALA A 109 4.10 8.58 -2.70
C ALA A 109 3.36 8.07 -1.45
N THR A 110 3.08 6.77 -1.39
CA THR A 110 2.46 6.13 -0.22
C THR A 110 3.41 6.12 0.98
N GLU A 111 4.69 5.80 0.79
CA GLU A 111 5.70 5.88 1.85
C GLU A 111 5.87 7.30 2.37
N HIS A 112 5.96 8.28 1.47
CA HIS A 112 6.03 9.69 1.84
C HIS A 112 4.77 10.13 2.60
N LEU A 113 3.57 9.76 2.12
CA LEU A 113 2.32 10.03 2.82
C LEU A 113 2.33 9.45 4.23
N ASN A 114 2.76 8.20 4.39
CA ASN A 114 2.84 7.54 5.70
C ASN A 114 3.81 8.26 6.64
N GLN A 115 4.98 8.70 6.15
CA GLN A 115 5.96 9.46 6.94
C GLN A 115 5.38 10.79 7.43
N VAL A 116 4.70 11.54 6.56
CA VAL A 116 4.07 12.81 6.95
C VAL A 116 2.86 12.57 7.86
N ALA A 117 2.09 11.50 7.63
CA ALA A 117 0.97 11.11 8.48
C ALA A 117 1.42 10.70 9.90
N SER A 118 2.59 10.07 10.06
CA SER A 118 3.16 9.81 11.39
C SER A 118 3.42 11.10 12.17
N ARG A 119 3.93 12.15 11.51
CA ARG A 119 4.13 13.47 12.14
C ARG A 119 2.82 14.13 12.58
N LEU A 120 1.71 13.82 11.89
CA LEU A 120 0.37 14.25 12.28
C LEU A 120 -0.09 13.51 13.56
N GLY A 121 0.15 12.19 13.65
CA GLY A 121 -0.23 11.35 14.78
C GLY A 121 0.57 11.61 16.06
N GLU A 122 1.84 11.99 15.94
CA GLU A 122 2.70 12.32 17.09
C GLU A 122 2.30 13.63 17.81
N ARG A 123 1.40 14.44 17.24
CA ARG A 123 1.11 15.81 17.69
C ARG A 123 -0.25 16.05 18.37
N GLY A 124 -1.01 15.01 18.77
CA GLY A 124 -2.23 15.18 19.59
C GLY A 124 -2.26 14.32 20.87
N PRO A 125 -2.71 14.81 22.06
CA PRO A 125 -2.77 16.17 22.57
C PRO A 125 -1.55 16.49 23.48
N ALA A 126 -0.92 17.64 23.25
CA ALA A 126 -0.03 18.37 24.17
C ALA A 126 1.03 17.56 24.95
N ALA A 127 2.14 17.19 24.29
CA ALA A 127 3.42 17.14 24.99
C ALA A 127 4.04 18.55 24.96
N LYS A 128 3.90 19.30 26.05
CA LYS A 128 4.80 20.42 26.37
C LYS A 128 6.23 19.87 26.43
N GLY A 129 7.10 20.31 25.53
CA GLY A 129 8.54 20.09 25.58
C GLY A 129 9.24 20.85 24.45
N PRO A 130 10.27 21.67 24.72
CA PRO A 130 10.78 22.65 23.76
C PRO A 130 11.72 22.03 22.72
N SER A 131 11.63 22.58 21.51
CA SER A 131 12.66 22.78 20.46
C SER A 131 13.83 21.79 20.33
N ALA A 132 13.98 21.22 19.13
CA ALA A 132 15.25 21.22 18.39
C ALA A 132 15.01 21.04 16.89
N ASP A 133 15.70 21.87 16.12
CA ASP A 133 15.70 22.08 14.67
C ASP A 133 16.13 20.85 13.82
N PRO A 134 15.93 20.91 12.48
CA PRO A 134 15.95 19.75 11.59
C PRO A 134 17.35 19.48 11.03
N GLU A 135 17.78 18.22 11.07
CA GLU A 135 18.94 17.74 10.30
C GLU A 135 18.58 16.38 9.68
N ILE A 136 17.93 16.42 8.51
CA ILE A 136 17.91 15.28 7.60
C ILE A 136 19.17 15.43 6.75
N VAL A 137 20.26 14.85 7.24
CA VAL A 137 21.47 14.60 6.45
C VAL A 137 21.17 13.53 5.41
N ASP A 138 21.42 13.88 4.15
CA ASP A 138 21.53 12.98 3.00
C ASP A 138 22.35 11.74 3.39
N ALA A 139 21.71 10.57 3.38
CA ALA A 139 22.42 9.30 3.45
C ALA A 139 22.90 8.95 2.04
N GLU A 140 24.01 9.56 1.66
CA GLU A 140 24.82 9.13 0.52
C GLU A 140 25.38 7.73 0.83
N PHE A 141 25.02 6.77 -0.01
CA PHE A 141 25.43 5.37 0.05
C PHE A 141 26.88 5.26 -0.44
N GLU A 142 27.82 5.00 0.47
CA GLU A 142 29.21 4.68 0.12
C GLU A 142 29.48 3.21 0.41
N ASP A 143 29.55 2.43 -0.67
CA ASP A 143 30.03 1.04 -0.72
C ASP A 143 31.48 0.98 -0.24
N ALA A 144 31.73 0.33 0.90
CA ALA A 144 33.09 -0.01 1.34
C ALA A 144 33.43 -1.46 0.95
N PRO A 145 34.38 -1.72 0.05
CA PRO A 145 34.99 -3.04 -0.05
C PRO A 145 36.05 -3.19 1.05
N GLY A 146 35.94 -4.26 1.81
CA GLY A 146 36.91 -4.62 2.84
C GLY A 146 38.29 -4.96 2.26
N ASP A 147 39.33 -4.62 3.01
CA ASP A 147 40.61 -5.31 2.92
C ASP A 147 41.27 -5.45 4.30
N ASP A 148 41.50 -6.70 4.65
CA ASP A 148 42.12 -7.23 5.84
C ASP A 148 43.64 -7.30 5.61
N THR A 149 44.38 -6.32 6.15
CA THR A 149 45.83 -6.45 6.29
C THR A 149 46.32 -6.00 7.66
N ARG A 150 46.24 -6.95 8.60
CA ARG A 150 47.28 -7.29 9.59
C ARG A 150 48.41 -6.26 9.79
N HIS A 151 48.32 -5.46 10.86
CA HIS A 151 49.51 -4.91 11.52
C HIS A 151 49.28 -4.70 13.03
N ARG A 152 49.74 -5.65 13.86
CA ARG A 152 50.03 -5.40 15.29
C ARG A 152 51.54 -5.47 15.48
N PRO A 153 52.20 -4.41 15.99
CA PRO A 153 53.55 -4.52 16.49
C PRO A 153 53.57 -4.92 17.99
N ALA A 154 54.62 -5.68 18.31
CA ALA A 154 55.32 -5.94 19.57
C ALA A 154 54.67 -5.56 20.93
N ALA A 155 54.60 -6.58 21.80
CA ALA A 155 55.24 -6.59 23.12
C ALA A 155 55.47 -8.04 23.54
#